data_AF-A0A8X7P003-F1
#
_entry.id   AF-A0A8X7P003-F1
#
_cell.length_a   1.000
_cell.length_b   1.000
_cell.length_c   1.000
_cell.angle_alpha   90.00
_cell.angle_beta   90.00
_cell.angle_gamma   90.00
#
_symmetry.space_group_name_H-M   'P 1'
#
loop_
_entity.id
_entity.type
_entity.pdbx_description
1 polymer ?
#
loop_
_entity_poly.entity_id
_entity_poly.type
_entity_poly.pdbx_seq_one_letter_code
_entity_poly.pdbx_strand_id
1 'polypeptide(L)' 'MISEELKMYSHLKQFTFLDLKLATRNFRPESLLGEGGFSCVFKGWVEENGTAPVKPGTGLTVSVKTLNLDGLQGHKEWL' A
#
# COMPACT_ATOMS: atom_id res chain seq x y z
N MET A 1 22.17 1.78 16.87
CA MET A 1 21.95 1.11 15.57
C MET A 1 20.73 0.19 15.64
N ILE A 2 20.76 -0.95 16.35
CA ILE A 2 19.58 -1.85 16.50
C ILE A 2 18.37 -1.16 17.16
N SER A 3 18.61 -0.28 18.13
CA SER A 3 17.56 0.44 18.87
C SER A 3 16.76 1.45 18.02
N GLU A 4 17.38 2.03 16.99
CA GLU A 4 16.70 3.00 16.10
C GLU A 4 15.90 2.28 15.01
N GLU A 5 16.41 1.17 14.48
CA GLU A 5 15.64 0.28 13.60
C GLU A 5 14.39 -0.25 14.29
N LEU A 6 14.51 -0.78 15.51
CA LEU A 6 13.37 -1.31 16.26
C LEU A 6 12.29 -0.24 16.53
N LYS A 7 12.74 1.00 16.77
CA LYS A 7 11.87 2.17 16.95
C LYS A 7 11.20 2.59 15.64
N MET A 8 11.75 2.26 14.49
CA MET A 8 11.12 2.52 13.20
C MET A 8 9.99 1.51 12.93
N TYR A 9 10.21 0.23 13.29
CA TYR A 9 9.20 -0.82 13.14
C TYR A 9 7.99 -0.65 14.06
N SER A 10 8.13 0.04 15.22
CA SER A 10 7.01 0.28 16.14
C SER A 10 5.93 1.21 15.59
N HIS A 11 6.16 1.85 14.44
CA HIS A 11 5.21 2.73 13.75
C HIS A 11 4.55 2.07 12.53
N LEU A 12 4.92 0.81 12.20
CA LEU A 12 4.28 0.09 11.12
C LEU A 12 2.86 -0.31 11.51
N LYS A 13 1.93 -0.13 10.56
CA LYS A 13 0.53 -0.54 10.72
C LYS A 13 0.29 -1.81 9.91
N GLN A 14 -0.44 -2.75 10.50
CA GLN A 14 -0.87 -3.96 9.83
C GLN A 14 -2.19 -3.72 9.10
N PHE A 15 -2.19 -3.93 7.79
CA PHE A 15 -3.39 -3.84 6.95
C PHE A 15 -3.86 -5.23 6.53
N THR A 16 -5.17 -5.43 6.51
CA THR A 16 -5.76 -6.55 5.79
C THR A 16 -5.85 -6.24 4.31
N PHE A 17 -5.98 -7.28 3.48
CA PHE A 17 -6.27 -7.08 2.05
C PHE A 17 -7.57 -6.28 1.84
N LEU A 18 -8.59 -6.48 2.69
CA LEU A 18 -9.85 -5.75 2.60
C LEU A 18 -9.66 -4.25 2.86
N ASP A 19 -8.82 -3.87 3.82
CA ASP A 19 -8.51 -2.46 4.10
C ASP A 19 -7.90 -1.80 2.87
N LEU A 20 -6.90 -2.45 2.26
CA LEU A 20 -6.23 -1.95 1.05
C LEU A 20 -7.18 -1.91 -0.15
N LYS A 21 -8.02 -2.93 -0.31
CA LYS A 21 -9.04 -2.99 -1.36
C LYS A 21 -10.01 -1.82 -1.21
N LEU A 22 -10.51 -1.54 -0.01
CA LEU A 22 -11.45 -0.43 0.19
C LEU A 22 -10.77 0.94 0.07
N ALA A 23 -9.57 1.11 0.63
CA ALA A 23 -8.82 2.36 0.56
C ALA A 23 -8.52 2.78 -0.88
N THR A 24 -8.27 1.81 -1.77
CA THR A 24 -8.01 2.02 -3.20
C THR A 24 -9.26 1.96 -4.07
N ARG A 25 -10.44 1.83 -3.45
CA ARG A 25 -11.75 1.67 -4.11
C ARG A 25 -11.80 0.49 -5.08
N ASN A 26 -11.30 -0.65 -4.62
CA ASN A 26 -11.13 -1.89 -5.35
C ASN A 26 -10.09 -1.80 -6.47
N PHE A 27 -8.92 -1.20 -6.19
CA PHE A 27 -7.82 -1.05 -7.15
C PHE A 27 -8.30 -0.45 -8.49
N ARG A 28 -9.11 0.60 -8.40
CA ARG A 28 -9.72 1.25 -9.57
C ARG A 28 -8.65 1.82 -10.51
N PRO A 29 -8.82 1.74 -11.84
CA PRO A 29 -7.89 2.35 -12.78
C PRO A 29 -7.69 3.86 -12.55
N GLU A 30 -8.72 4.57 -12.11
CA GLU A 30 -8.63 6.01 -11.77
C GLU A 30 -7.70 6.30 -10.60
N SER A 31 -7.38 5.31 -9.76
CA SER A 31 -6.40 5.45 -8.68
C SER A 31 -5.01 4.97 -9.09
N LEU A 32 -4.81 4.46 -10.30
CA LEU A 32 -3.48 4.07 -10.77
C LEU A 32 -2.56 5.29 -10.84
N LEU A 33 -1.46 5.21 -10.09
CA LEU A 33 -0.40 6.22 -10.07
C LEU A 33 0.76 5.86 -11.01
N GLY A 34 0.93 4.57 -11.29
CA GLY A 34 1.96 4.09 -12.19
C GLY A 34 1.90 2.58 -12.33
N GLU A 35 2.30 2.12 -13.52
CA GLU A 35 2.42 0.72 -13.88
C GLU A 35 3.84 0.48 -14.40
N GLY A 36 4.45 -0.61 -13.96
CA GLY A 36 5.66 -1.16 -14.54
C GLY A 36 5.48 -2.65 -14.77
N GLY A 37 6.45 -3.30 -15.41
CA GLY A 37 6.34 -4.71 -15.84
C GLY A 37 6.01 -5.74 -14.75
N PHE A 38 6.09 -5.37 -13.46
CA PHE A 38 5.93 -6.28 -12.34
C PHE A 38 4.97 -5.77 -11.25
N SER A 39 4.41 -4.57 -11.39
CA SER A 39 3.58 -3.99 -10.34
C SER A 39 2.71 -2.83 -10.83
N CYS A 40 1.54 -2.70 -10.23
CA CYS A 40 0.71 -1.50 -10.30
C CYS A 40 0.70 -0.79 -8.95
N VAL A 41 0.86 0.53 -8.95
CA VAL A 41 0.78 1.37 -7.76
C VAL A 41 -0.54 2.14 -7.78
N PHE A 42 -1.35 1.97 -6.75
CA PHE A 42 -2.65 2.62 -6.63
C PHE A 42 -2.65 3.65 -5.49
N LYS A 43 -3.39 4.72 -5.69
CA LYS A 43 -3.70 5.72 -4.66
C LYS A 43 -4.81 5.20 -3.75
N GLY A 44 -4.64 5.37 -2.45
CA GLY A 44 -5.68 5.10 -1.47
C GLY A 44 -5.75 6.17 -0.38
N TRP A 45 -6.78 6.06 0.45
CA TRP A 45 -7.00 6.95 1.60
C TRP A 45 -7.39 6.15 2.84
N VAL A 46 -6.71 6.43 3.94
CA VAL A 46 -6.93 5.79 5.26
C VAL A 46 -6.99 6.83 6.37
N GLU A 47 -7.45 6.46 7.55
CA GLU A 47 -7.38 7.32 8.74
C GLU A 47 -5.91 7.68 9.09
N GLU A 48 -5.67 8.92 9.55
CA GLU A 48 -4.30 9.39 9.89
C GLU A 48 -3.61 8.48 10.91
N ASN A 49 -4.35 8.09 11.96
CA ASN A 49 -3.82 7.28 13.06
C ASN A 49 -4.32 5.82 13.03
N GLY A 50 -5.09 5.45 12.01
CA GLY A 50 -5.70 4.12 11.87
C GLY A 50 -5.31 3.41 10.58
N THR A 51 -5.99 2.30 10.31
CA THR A 51 -5.88 1.54 9.05
C THR A 51 -7.19 1.52 8.26
N ALA A 52 -8.27 2.06 8.84
CA ALA A 52 -9.58 2.05 8.23
C ALA A 52 -9.59 2.91 6.94
N PRO A 53 -10.26 2.46 5.88
CA PRO A 53 -10.40 3.20 4.64
C PRO A 53 -11.29 4.43 4.83
N VAL A 54 -10.94 5.54 4.19
CA VAL A 54 -11.74 6.78 4.24
C VAL A 54 -12.09 7.28 2.84
N LYS A 55 -12.87 8.37 2.78
CA LYS A 55 -13.30 8.96 1.50
C LYS A 55 -12.09 9.54 0.75
N PRO A 56 -12.11 9.50 -0.60
CA PRO A 56 -11.08 10.16 -1.39
C PRO A 56 -10.90 11.64 -1.02
N GLY A 57 -9.65 12.06 -0.88
CA GLY A 57 -9.31 13.43 -0.50
C GLY A 57 -9.42 13.73 1.00
N THR A 58 -9.74 12.73 1.83
CA THR A 58 -9.76 12.86 3.29
C THR A 58 -8.73 11.94 3.94
N GLY A 59 -8.34 12.24 5.19
CA GLY A 59 -7.36 11.47 5.94
C GLY A 59 -5.98 11.42 5.28
N LEU A 60 -5.23 10.35 5.56
CA LEU A 60 -3.90 10.13 5.02
C LEU A 60 -3.98 9.50 3.63
N THR A 61 -3.32 10.14 2.66
CA THR A 61 -3.13 9.58 1.33
C THR A 61 -2.00 8.56 1.34
N VAL A 62 -2.23 7.38 0.77
CA VAL A 62 -1.26 6.27 0.71
C VAL A 62 -1.07 5.76 -0.71
N SER A 63 0.09 5.16 -0.95
CA SER A 63 0.38 4.40 -2.17
C SER A 63 0.36 2.90 -1.85
N VAL A 64 -0.48 2.15 -2.55
CA VAL A 64 -0.62 0.70 -2.41
C VAL A 64 -0.03 0.02 -3.64
N LYS A 65 1.10 -0.65 -3.46
CA LYS A 65 1.76 -1.41 -4.53
C LYS A 65 1.22 -2.83 -4.57
N THR A 66 0.77 -3.25 -5.74
CA THR A 66 0.40 -4.64 -6.04
C THR A 66 1.56 -5.30 -6.76
N LEU A 67 1.82 -6.58 -6.47
CA LEU A 67 2.82 -7.37 -7.17
C LEU A 67 2.11 -8.25 -8.20
N ASN A 68 2.51 -8.17 -9.46
CA ASN A 68 2.03 -9.07 -10.49
C ASN A 68 2.82 -10.39 -10.39
N LEU A 69 2.15 -11.47 -9.99
CA LEU A 69 2.77 -12.78 -9.75
C LEU A 69 3.32 -13.43 -11.04
N ASP A 70 2.79 -13.05 -12.20
CA ASP A 70 3.27 -13.52 -13.51
C ASP A 70 4.61 -12.88 -13.92
N GLY A 71 5.06 -11.90 -13.13
CA GLY A 71 6.28 -11.16 -13.35
C GLY A 71 7.52 -11.87 -12.79
N LEU A 72 8.37 -12.39 -13.68
CA LEU A 72 9.59 -13.15 -13.34
C LEU A 72 10.59 -12.45 -12.38
N GLN A 73 10.48 -11.14 -12.16
CA GLN A 73 11.43 -10.35 -11.38
C GLN A 73 10.97 -10.05 -9.93
N GLY A 74 9.66 -9.89 -9.69
CA GLY A 74 9.15 -9.37 -8.42
C GLY A 74 9.39 -10.27 -7.20
N HIS A 75 9.31 -11.59 -7.37
CA HIS A 75 9.47 -12.53 -6.25
C HIS A 75 10.90 -12.61 -5.67
N LYS A 76 11.93 -12.26 -6.45
CA LYS A 76 13.34 -12.29 -6.01
C LYS A 76 13.80 -10.97 -5.39
N GLU A 77 13.10 -9.87 -5.64
CA GLU A 77 13.50 -8.53 -5.20
C GLU A 77 12.73 -8.05 -3.96
N TRP A 78 11.65 -8.73 -3.57
CA TRP A 78 10.75 -8.31 -2.49
C TRP A 78 10.69 -9.26 -1.28
N LEU A 79 11.36 -10.42 -1.35
CA LEU A 79 11.52 -11.38 -0.24
C LEU A 79 12.99 -11.52 0.16
#